data_AF-A0ABC8KWA5-F1
#
_entry.id   AF-A0ABC8KWA5-F1
#
_cell.length_a   1.000
_cell.length_b   1.000
_cell.length_c   1.000
_cell.angle_alpha   90.00
_cell.angle_beta   90.00
_cell.angle_gamma   90.00
#
_symmetry.space_group_name_H-M   'P 1'
#
loop_
_entity.id
_entity.type
_entity.pdbx_description
1 polymer ?
#
loop_
_entity_poly.entity_id
_entity_poly.type
_entity_poly.pdbx_seq_one_letter_code
_entity_poly.pdbx_strand_id
1 'polypeptide(L)' 'MKVASQAVYSLHKTSTREHIKRAELRDFNVKSAEVICELRYDLLKLYKFHKQKEVDIAVDLWRFEPRHD' A
#
# COMPACT_ATOMS: atom_id res chain seq x y z
N MET A 1 -12.83 10.41 13.23
CA MET A 1 -12.52 9.66 12.00
C MET A 1 -12.94 8.22 12.20
N LYS A 2 -13.78 7.64 11.33
CA LYS A 2 -14.13 6.20 11.41
C LYS A 2 -13.18 5.43 10.50
N VAL A 3 -12.46 4.46 11.05
CA VAL A 3 -11.61 3.51 10.31
C VAL A 3 -12.28 2.14 10.36
N ALA A 4 -12.01 1.28 9.39
CA ALA A 4 -12.52 -0.09 9.37
C ALA A 4 -12.09 -0.84 10.64
N SER A 5 -13.02 -1.59 11.23
CA SER A 5 -12.78 -2.34 12.47
C SER A 5 -12.06 -3.66 12.26
N GLN A 6 -12.15 -4.26 11.06
CA GLN A 6 -11.63 -5.61 10.81
C GLN A 6 -10.34 -5.62 9.99
N ALA A 7 -10.30 -4.86 8.89
CA ALA A 7 -9.13 -4.78 8.04
C ALA A 7 -9.16 -3.54 7.16
N VAL A 8 -7.97 -3.05 6.80
CA VAL A 8 -7.76 -2.02 5.79
C VAL A 8 -7.00 -2.64 4.62
N TYR A 9 -7.50 -2.40 3.40
CA TYR A 9 -6.82 -2.82 2.17
C TYR A 9 -6.31 -1.58 1.44
N SER A 10 -5.04 -1.62 1.01
CA SER A 10 -4.42 -0.47 0.34
C SER A 10 -3.35 -0.92 -0.65
N LEU A 11 -3.18 -0.14 -1.72
CA LEU A 11 -2.14 -0.36 -2.72
C LEU A 11 -0.93 0.53 -2.42
N HIS A 12 0.23 -0.08 -2.25
CA HIS A 12 1.49 0.65 -2.01
C HIS A 12 2.55 0.23 -3.02
N LYS A 13 3.44 1.13 -3.44
CA LYS A 13 4.51 0.79 -4.39
C LYS A 13 5.37 -0.34 -3.84
N THR A 14 5.65 -1.35 -4.65
CA THR A 14 6.49 -2.49 -4.25
C THR A 14 7.88 -2.05 -3.80
N SER A 15 8.44 -1.00 -4.41
CA SER A 15 9.72 -0.42 -4.00
C SER A 15 9.73 0.19 -2.59
N THR A 16 8.56 0.40 -1.98
CA THR A 16 8.41 0.97 -0.62
C THR A 16 8.09 -0.07 0.45
N ARG A 17 8.10 -1.36 0.10
CA ARG A 17 7.71 -2.46 1.00
C ARG A 17 8.42 -2.43 2.35
N GLU A 18 9.73 -2.19 2.34
CA GLU A 18 10.54 -2.12 3.57
C GLU A 18 10.21 -0.91 4.45
N HIS A 19 9.75 0.19 3.85
CA HIS A 19 9.26 1.34 4.62
C HIS A 19 7.94 1.00 5.33
N ILE A 20 7.01 0.34 4.63
CA ILE A 20 5.72 -0.07 5.21
C ILE A 20 5.91 -1.07 6.36
N LYS A 21 6.77 -2.09 6.19
CA LYS A 21 7.10 -3.05 7.27
C LYS A 21 7.69 -2.37 8.51
N ARG A 22 8.54 -1.36 8.33
CA ARG A 22 9.09 -0.60 9.48
C ARG A 22 8.02 0.23 10.18
N ALA A 23 7.09 0.83 9.43
CA ALA A 23 6.00 1.60 9.99
C ALA A 23 4.99 0.71 10.75
N GLU A 24 4.72 -0.51 10.25
CA GLU A 24 3.95 -1.53 10.97
C GLU A 24 4.55 -1.83 12.36
N LEU A 25 5.86 -2.03 12.43
CA LEU A 25 6.56 -2.40 13.67
C LEU A 25 6.65 -1.25 14.71
N ARG A 26 6.53 0.00 14.27
CA ARG A 26 6.86 1.18 15.10
C ARG A 26 5.67 2.11 15.36
N ASP A 27 4.87 2.36 14.33
CA ASP A 27 3.99 3.53 14.29
C ASP A 27 2.52 3.17 14.14
N PHE A 28 2.22 2.00 13.56
CA PHE A 28 0.84 1.58 13.30
C PHE A 28 0.33 0.67 14.42
N ASN A 29 -0.83 1.00 15.00
CA ASN A 29 -1.51 0.15 15.99
C ASN A 29 -2.20 -1.05 15.31
N VAL A 30 -1.46 -1.77 14.48
CA VAL A 30 -1.90 -2.94 13.73
C VAL A 30 -1.35 -4.20 14.37
N LYS A 31 -2.10 -5.29 14.23
CA LYS A 31 -1.71 -6.62 14.65
C LYS A 31 -0.84 -7.28 13.59
N SER A 32 -1.16 -7.06 12.32
CA SER A 32 -0.35 -7.51 11.18
C SER A 32 -0.57 -6.62 9.95
N ALA A 33 0.45 -6.57 9.10
CA ALA A 33 0.40 -6.03 7.75
C ALA A 33 1.01 -7.02 6.76
N GLU A 34 0.20 -7.50 5.82
CA GLU A 34 0.60 -8.56 4.90
C GLU A 34 0.37 -8.12 3.45
N VAL A 35 1.35 -8.42 2.58
CA VAL A 35 1.16 -8.33 1.13
C VAL A 35 0.42 -9.57 0.68
N ILE A 36 -0.82 -9.41 0.20
CA ILE A 36 -1.65 -10.51 -0.26
C ILE A 36 -1.61 -10.70 -1.78
N CYS A 37 -1.15 -9.70 -2.53
CA CYS A 37 -0.98 -9.78 -3.97
C CYS A 37 0.05 -8.75 -4.45
N GLU A 38 0.87 -9.12 -5.43
CA GLU A 38 1.73 -8.19 -6.18
C GLU A 38 1.08 -7.94 -7.55
N LEU A 39 0.88 -6.68 -7.90
CA LEU A 39 0.18 -6.25 -9.10
C LEU A 39 1.10 -5.40 -9.98
N ARG A 40 0.95 -5.56 -11.30
CA ARG A 40 1.59 -4.72 -12.31
C ARG A 40 0.56 -4.28 -13.34
N TYR A 41 0.55 -2.98 -13.64
CA TYR A 41 -0.31 -2.42 -14.66
C TYR A 41 0.27 -1.12 -15.22
N ASP A 42 -0.10 -0.81 -16.46
CA ASP A 42 0.29 0.42 -17.10
C ASP A 42 -0.60 1.59 -16.64
N LEU A 43 0.05 2.72 -16.36
CA LEU A 43 -0.59 3.95 -15.96
C LEU A 43 -0.33 5.04 -16.99
N LEU A 44 -1.41 5.50 -17.63
CA LEU A 44 -1.37 6.67 -18.49
C LEU A 44 -0.95 7.92 -17.73
N LYS A 45 -0.50 8.94 -18.45
CA LYS A 45 -0.18 10.26 -17.89
C LYS A 45 -1.38 10.89 -17.17
N LEU A 46 -1.44 10.73 -15.85
CA LEU A 46 -2.48 11.33 -14.99
C LEU A 46 -2.16 12.76 -14.53
N TYR A 47 -0.89 13.11 -14.33
CA TYR A 47 -0.50 14.40 -13.76
C TYR A 47 0.28 15.28 -14.76
N LYS A 48 0.15 16.60 -14.61
CA LYS A 48 0.82 17.60 -15.49
C LYS A 48 2.35 17.43 -15.53
N PHE A 49 2.95 17.04 -14.40
CA PHE A 49 4.39 16.85 -14.25
C PHE A 49 4.92 15.50 -14.78
N HIS A 50 4.06 14.59 -15.23
CA HIS A 50 4.52 13.35 -15.87
C HIS A 50 5.09 13.65 -17.27
N LYS A 51 6.34 13.24 -17.51
CA LYS A 51 7.02 13.41 -18.80
C LYS A 51 6.68 12.29 -19.78
N GLN A 52 6.51 11.07 -19.29
CA GLN A 52 6.20 9.89 -20.08
C GLN A 52 4.69 9.79 -20.33
N LYS A 53 4.32 9.24 -21.50
CA LYS A 53 2.91 9.05 -21.88
C LYS A 53 2.24 7.97 -21.03
N GLU A 54 3.02 6.95 -20.66
CA GLU A 54 2.59 5.76 -19.93
C GLU A 54 3.80 5.19 -19.19
N VAL A 55 3.56 4.57 -18.04
CA VAL A 55 4.58 3.88 -17.25
C VAL A 55 3.99 2.59 -16.66
N ASP A 56 4.77 1.51 -16.67
CA ASP A 56 4.45 0.29 -15.91
C ASP A 56 4.68 0.56 -14.42
N ILE A 57 3.68 0.24 -13.59
CA ILE A 57 3.77 0.42 -12.13
C ILE A 57 3.59 -0.90 -11.38
N ALA A 58 4.55 -1.18 -10.50
CA ALA A 58 4.50 -2.29 -9.56
C ALA A 58 3.98 -1.83 -8.19
N VAL A 59 2.87 -2.42 -7.77
CA VAL A 59 2.24 -2.16 -6.47
C VAL A 59 1.89 -3.45 -5.76
N ASP A 60 1.90 -3.39 -4.44
CA ASP A 60 1.50 -4.46 -3.55
C ASP A 60 0.11 -4.14 -3.00
N LEU A 61 -0.78 -5.12 -3.02
CA LEU A 61 -2.02 -5.09 -2.25
C LEU A 61 -1.73 -5.55 -0.83
N TRP A 62 -1.85 -4.62 0.10
CA TRP A 62 -1.68 -4.85 1.53
C TRP A 62 -3.01 -5.09 2.21
N ARG A 63 -3.01 -6.00 3.19
CA ARG A 63 -4.04 -6.17 4.19
C ARG A 63 -3.46 -5.81 5.55
N PHE A 64 -4.03 -4.79 6.19
CA PHE A 64 -3.71 -4.38 7.55
C PHE A 64 -4.82 -4.83 8.49
N GLU A 65 -4.48 -5.56 9.54
CA GLU A 65 -5.41 -5.95 10.60
C GLU A 65 -5.17 -5.06 11.82
N PRO A 66 -6.16 -4.28 12.30
CA PRO A 66 -6.00 -3.50 13.52
C PRO A 66 -5.83 -4.43 14.72
N ARG A 67 -5.11 -3.96 15.75
CA ARG A 67 -5.19 -4.61 17.06
C ARG A 67 -6.60 -4.41 17.60
N HIS A 68 -7.26 -5.51 17.95
CA HIS A 68 -8.45 -5.48 18.78
C HIS A 68 -7.98 -5.46 20.23
N ASP A 69 -8.30 -4.37 20.92
CA ASP A 69 -8.20 -4.27 22.37
C ASP A 69 -9.36 -5.02 23.02
#